data_AF-A0A0F9T250-F1
#
_entry.id   AF-A0A0F9T250-F1
#
_cell.length_a   1.000
_cell.length_b   1.000
_cell.length_c   1.000
_cell.angle_alpha   90.00
_cell.angle_beta   90.00
_cell.angle_gamma   90.00
#
_symmetry.space_group_name_H-M   'P 1'
#
loop_
_entity.id
_entity.type
_entity.pdbx_description
1 polymer ?
#
loop_
_entity_poly.entity_id
_entity_poly.type
_entity_poly.pdbx_seq_one_letter_code
_entity_poly.pdbx_strand_id
1 'polypeptide(L)'
;MANFCTACGKSVQSEWNVCPYCSHPVYRVPRDFEENITEEKPSYALHQSSYQKAPAYNEEPKKVKKIRLTKKQKKGLIIGSIVVMSAILIPTISVFVFEYLNPSKKVNFNVNNGLTSKSYTVSTTRDTLTYFNSLPHPTHSYWDENTTASVIESYCTPSDWRVSQIAQAIRSKCINQSNPEEVINALLSFTQAIGYKSDNIDMAKYPLETIFGQGDCEDLSILFGSLVVSLGFSAIIMVLDIFDEDEEVWLGHASVGVYITNIPVAHSPNYYFNIDSNEYWICETTSQGWLIGDLPTSNTSYYLMEGYAYIA
;
A
#
# COMPACT_ATOMS: atom_id res chain seq x y z
N MET A 1 -7.52 -24.40 5.56
CA MET A 1 -6.89 -23.44 4.62
C MET A 1 -6.39 -24.22 3.42
N ALA A 2 -6.67 -23.73 2.21
CA ALA A 2 -6.12 -24.33 0.99
C ALA A 2 -4.68 -23.84 0.80
N ASN A 3 -3.75 -24.75 0.54
CA ASN A 3 -2.37 -24.39 0.19
C ASN A 3 -2.25 -24.23 -1.32
N PHE A 4 -1.39 -23.32 -1.78
CA PHE A 4 -1.17 -23.05 -3.20
C PHE A 4 0.32 -23.08 -3.50
N CYS A 5 0.70 -23.56 -4.68
CA CYS A 5 2.09 -23.54 -5.14
C CYS A 5 2.51 -22.11 -5.50
N THR A 6 3.59 -21.61 -4.90
CA THR A 6 4.11 -20.25 -5.14
C THR A 6 4.60 -20.02 -6.56
N ALA A 7 5.03 -21.07 -7.27
CA ALA A 7 5.51 -20.95 -8.64
C ALA A 7 4.40 -21.01 -9.71
N CYS A 8 3.30 -21.73 -9.48
CA CYS A 8 2.28 -21.94 -10.51
C CYS A 8 0.84 -21.63 -10.08
N GLY A 9 0.62 -21.21 -8.84
CA GLY A 9 -0.67 -20.78 -8.30
C GLY A 9 -1.75 -21.86 -8.15
N LYS A 10 -1.46 -23.12 -8.48
CA LYS A 10 -2.43 -24.23 -8.35
C LYS A 10 -2.57 -24.66 -6.90
N SER A 11 -3.78 -25.09 -6.51
CA SER A 11 -4.01 -25.67 -5.19
C SER A 11 -3.20 -26.95 -5.02
N VAL A 12 -2.59 -27.09 -3.85
CA VAL A 12 -1.76 -28.23 -3.46
C VAL A 12 -2.21 -28.75 -2.10
N GLN A 13 -2.06 -30.05 -1.89
CA GLN A 13 -2.39 -30.66 -0.60
C GLN A 13 -1.31 -30.31 0.45
N SER A 14 -1.71 -30.28 1.72
CA SER A 14 -0.87 -29.91 2.86
C SER A 14 0.35 -30.80 3.10
N GLU A 15 0.26 -32.04 2.66
CA GLU A 15 1.26 -33.08 2.79
C GLU A 15 2.27 -33.08 1.63
N TRP A 16 2.02 -32.33 0.56
CA TRP A 16 2.92 -32.27 -0.59
C TRP A 16 4.11 -31.36 -0.32
N ASN A 17 5.31 -31.91 -0.46
CA ASN A 17 6.56 -31.14 -0.38
C ASN A 17 6.99 -30.56 -1.74
N VAL A 18 6.41 -31.08 -2.83
CA VAL A 18 6.69 -30.67 -4.21
C VAL A 18 5.37 -30.59 -4.98
N CYS A 19 5.17 -29.52 -5.74
CA CYS A 19 3.98 -29.32 -6.55
C CYS A 19 3.95 -30.30 -7.74
N PRO A 20 2.90 -31.12 -7.93
CA PRO A 20 2.86 -32.11 -9.01
C PRO A 20 2.66 -31.49 -10.40
N TYR A 21 2.31 -30.20 -10.46
CA TYR A 21 2.02 -29.50 -11.72
C TYR A 21 3.24 -28.79 -12.32
N CYS A 22 4.21 -28.39 -11.49
CA CYS A 22 5.39 -27.64 -11.93
C CYS A 22 6.71 -28.10 -11.28
N SER A 23 6.67 -29.14 -10.44
CA SER A 23 7.82 -29.70 -9.72
C SER A 23 8.55 -28.73 -8.77
N HIS A 24 7.94 -27.60 -8.44
CA HIS A 24 8.51 -26.60 -7.53
C HIS A 24 8.24 -26.98 -6.05
N PRO A 25 9.19 -26.74 -5.11
CA PRO A 25 8.97 -26.99 -3.69
C PRO A 25 7.77 -26.21 -3.13
N VAL A 26 6.95 -26.86 -2.30
CA VAL A 26 5.81 -26.21 -1.64
C VAL A 26 6.30 -25.59 -0.34
N TYR A 27 6.46 -24.26 -0.32
CA TYR A 27 6.86 -23.51 0.88
C TYR A 27 5.69 -23.43 1.87
N ARG A 28 5.93 -23.78 3.15
CA ARG A 28 4.89 -23.78 4.19
C ARG A 28 4.97 -22.47 4.98
N VAL A 29 3.88 -21.71 5.00
CA VAL A 29 3.73 -20.56 5.89
C VAL A 29 3.68 -21.05 7.35
N PRO A 30 4.44 -20.48 8.30
CA PRO A 30 4.35 -20.82 9.72
C PRO A 30 2.93 -20.64 10.27
N ARG A 31 2.53 -21.50 11.22
CA ARG A 31 1.14 -21.73 11.65
C ARG A 31 0.55 -20.67 12.58
N ASP A 32 1.17 -19.50 12.71
CA ASP A 32 0.92 -18.60 13.85
C ASP A 32 0.00 -17.42 13.51
N PHE A 33 -0.82 -17.53 12.46
CA PHE A 33 -1.72 -16.47 12.01
C PHE A 33 -3.18 -16.95 12.07
N GLU A 34 -3.86 -16.66 13.17
CA GLU A 34 -5.32 -16.78 13.27
C GLU A 34 -5.96 -15.48 12.73
N GLU A 35 -6.62 -15.58 11.57
CA GLU A 35 -7.46 -14.52 11.00
C GLU A 35 -8.78 -14.39 11.78
N ASN A 36 -8.95 -13.29 12.50
CA ASN A 36 -10.27 -12.84 12.94
C ASN A 36 -10.87 -11.91 11.88
N ILE A 37 -11.82 -12.43 11.11
CA ILE A 37 -12.59 -11.68 10.11
C ILE A 37 -13.82 -11.09 10.82
N THR A 38 -13.93 -9.77 10.88
CA THR A 38 -15.18 -9.07 11.16
C THR A 38 -15.54 -8.16 9.99
N GLU A 39 -16.65 -8.49 9.32
CA GLU A 39 -17.27 -7.65 8.30
C GLU A 39 -18.16 -6.59 8.97
N GLU A 40 -17.93 -5.30 8.67
CA GLU A 40 -18.91 -4.24 8.92
C GLU A 40 -19.28 -3.53 7.62
N LYS A 41 -20.58 -3.33 7.43
CA LYS A 41 -21.21 -2.64 6.29
C LYS A 41 -21.10 -1.11 6.43
N PRO A 42 -21.03 -0.35 5.33
CA PRO A 42 -20.88 1.11 5.38
C PRO A 42 -22.22 1.83 5.64
N SER A 43 -22.21 2.81 6.53
CA SER A 43 -23.28 3.81 6.65
C SER A 43 -22.83 5.16 6.07
N TYR A 44 -23.52 5.64 5.05
CA TYR A 44 -23.39 7.02 4.57
C TYR A 44 -24.27 7.94 5.41
N ALA A 45 -23.73 9.07 5.85
CA ALA A 45 -24.53 10.21 6.31
C ALA A 45 -23.83 11.53 5.95
N LEU A 46 -24.47 12.28 5.05
CA LEU A 46 -24.24 13.70 4.82
C LEU A 46 -24.71 14.48 6.05
N HIS A 47 -23.90 15.42 6.54
CA HIS A 47 -24.33 16.38 7.54
C HIS A 47 -24.04 17.81 7.09
N GLN A 48 -25.09 18.50 6.64
CA GLN A 48 -25.24 19.94 6.87
C GLN A 48 -26.19 20.10 8.06
N SER A 49 -25.86 20.95 9.03
CA SER A 49 -26.89 21.65 9.80
C SER A 49 -26.35 22.93 10.43
N SER A 50 -27.10 23.99 10.13
CA SER A 50 -27.06 25.35 10.64
C SER A 50 -27.08 25.47 12.17
N TYR A 51 -26.32 26.43 12.68
CA TYR A 51 -26.43 26.94 14.04
C TYR A 51 -27.81 27.54 14.32
N GLN A 52 -28.50 27.04 15.34
CA GLN A 52 -29.58 27.76 16.04
C GLN A 52 -29.21 27.92 17.52
N LYS A 53 -29.26 29.17 18.00
CA LYS A 53 -29.07 29.54 19.41
C LYS A 53 -30.28 29.10 20.23
N ALA A 54 -30.05 28.35 21.32
CA ALA A 54 -31.05 28.10 22.35
C ALA A 54 -31.19 29.31 23.32
N PRO A 55 -32.40 29.60 23.85
CA PRO A 55 -32.60 30.67 24.80
C PRO A 55 -32.05 30.33 26.20
N ALA A 56 -31.58 31.36 26.90
CA ALA A 56 -31.03 31.26 28.25
C ALA A 56 -32.13 30.91 29.27
N TYR A 57 -31.93 29.81 30.00
CA TYR A 57 -32.75 29.42 31.15
C TYR A 57 -32.04 29.86 32.43
N ASN A 58 -32.64 30.81 33.16
CA ASN A 58 -32.16 31.26 34.47
C ASN A 58 -32.85 30.43 35.56
N GLU A 59 -32.14 29.47 36.16
CA GLU A 59 -32.48 28.96 37.49
C GLU A 59 -31.30 29.20 38.45
N GLU A 60 -31.60 29.80 39.61
CA GLU A 60 -30.62 29.98 40.68
C GLU A 60 -30.17 28.63 41.28
N PRO A 61 -28.87 28.46 41.59
CA PRO A 61 -28.36 27.20 42.13
C PRO A 61 -28.88 26.95 43.55
N LYS A 62 -29.64 25.86 43.75
CA LYS A 62 -29.98 25.34 45.09
C LYS A 62 -28.69 25.08 45.88
N LYS A 63 -28.60 25.63 47.10
CA LYS A 63 -27.47 25.46 48.02
C LYS A 63 -27.21 23.97 48.31
N VAL A 64 -26.15 23.42 47.72
CA VAL A 64 -25.66 22.07 47.99
C VAL A 64 -24.98 22.04 49.36
N LYS A 65 -25.43 21.16 50.26
CA LYS A 65 -24.75 20.90 51.55
C LYS A 65 -23.37 20.28 51.27
N LYS A 66 -22.29 20.93 51.72
CA LYS A 66 -20.92 20.37 51.67
C LYS A 66 -20.83 19.15 52.60
N ILE A 67 -20.80 17.95 52.01
CA ILE A 67 -20.56 16.70 52.73
C ILE A 67 -19.08 16.66 53.18
N ARG A 68 -18.81 16.65 54.49
CA ARG A 68 -17.45 16.46 55.02
C ARG A 68 -17.12 14.96 55.07
N LEU A 69 -16.30 14.49 54.13
CA LEU A 69 -15.78 13.12 54.09
C LEU A 69 -14.81 12.83 55.25
N THR A 70 -14.97 11.67 55.91
CA THR A 70 -14.06 11.18 56.95
C THR A 70 -12.68 10.80 56.38
N LYS A 71 -11.62 10.76 57.20
CA LYS A 71 -10.27 10.33 56.75
C LYS A 71 -10.28 8.93 56.10
N LYS A 72 -11.11 8.00 56.58
CA LYS A 72 -11.27 6.64 56.03
C LYS A 72 -11.95 6.66 54.66
N GLN A 73 -13.00 7.46 54.50
CA GLN A 73 -13.68 7.65 53.20
C GLN A 73 -12.78 8.34 52.17
N LYS A 74 -11.97 9.32 52.58
CA LYS A 74 -10.97 9.95 51.69
C LYS A 74 -9.90 8.96 51.23
N LYS A 75 -9.37 8.11 52.12
CA LYS A 75 -8.42 7.05 51.74
C LYS A 75 -9.04 6.02 50.80
N GLY A 76 -10.28 5.58 51.07
CA GLY A 76 -11.01 4.67 50.19
C GLY A 76 -11.28 5.26 48.80
N LEU A 77 -11.58 6.56 48.73
CA LEU A 77 -11.77 7.27 47.46
C LEU A 77 -10.46 7.36 46.67
N ILE A 78 -9.34 7.65 47.34
CA ILE A 78 -8.00 7.70 46.70
C ILE A 78 -7.59 6.33 46.18
N ILE A 79 -7.74 5.27 46.98
CA ILE A 79 -7.42 3.89 46.57
C ILE A 79 -8.33 3.45 45.41
N GLY A 80 -9.63 3.72 45.51
CA GLY A 80 -10.58 3.43 44.44
C GLY A 80 -10.23 4.17 43.14
N SER A 81 -9.87 5.45 43.23
CA SER A 81 -9.41 6.23 42.07
C SER A 81 -8.12 5.68 41.46
N ILE A 82 -7.14 5.28 42.27
CA ILE A 82 -5.91 4.66 41.75
C ILE A 82 -6.21 3.35 41.04
N VAL A 83 -7.02 2.48 41.64
CA VAL A 83 -7.39 1.18 41.04
C VAL A 83 -8.12 1.37 39.71
N VAL A 84 -9.07 2.32 39.63
CA VAL A 84 -9.79 2.64 38.39
C VAL A 84 -8.84 3.23 37.34
N MET A 85 -7.98 4.17 37.72
CA MET A 85 -7.00 4.75 36.80
C MET A 85 -6.01 3.71 36.30
N SER A 86 -5.50 2.83 37.15
CA SER A 86 -4.62 1.72 36.74
C SER A 86 -5.34 0.73 35.83
N ALA A 87 -6.60 0.40 36.12
CA ALA A 87 -7.41 -0.52 35.31
C ALA A 87 -7.74 0.03 33.91
N ILE A 88 -7.68 1.34 33.71
CA ILE A 88 -7.89 1.97 32.40
C ILE A 88 -6.55 2.29 31.72
N LEU A 89 -5.59 2.84 32.46
CA LEU A 89 -4.32 3.34 31.91
C LEU A 89 -3.38 2.20 31.50
N ILE A 90 -3.35 1.10 32.24
CA ILE A 90 -2.46 -0.03 31.90
C ILE A 90 -2.89 -0.69 30.58
N PRO A 91 -4.18 -1.03 30.35
CA PRO A 91 -4.62 -1.55 29.06
C PRO A 91 -4.42 -0.58 27.91
N THR A 92 -4.69 0.71 28.09
CA THR A 92 -4.51 1.69 27.00
C THR A 92 -3.04 1.81 26.62
N ILE A 93 -2.12 1.95 27.58
CA ILE A 93 -0.68 1.95 27.32
C ILE A 93 -0.26 0.64 26.63
N SER A 94 -0.79 -0.50 27.07
CA SER A 94 -0.47 -1.80 26.47
C SER A 94 -0.89 -1.89 25.00
N VAL A 95 -2.08 -1.37 24.66
CA VAL A 95 -2.55 -1.29 23.26
C VAL A 95 -1.67 -0.35 22.46
N PHE A 96 -1.33 0.84 22.98
CA PHE A 96 -0.43 1.77 22.29
C PHE A 96 0.96 1.18 22.04
N VAL A 97 1.52 0.47 23.02
CA VAL A 97 2.80 -0.23 22.86
C VAL A 97 2.68 -1.34 21.82
N PHE A 98 1.58 -2.10 21.83
CA PHE A 98 1.34 -3.14 20.84
C PHE A 98 1.23 -2.58 19.41
N GLU A 99 0.48 -1.50 19.21
CA GLU A 99 0.35 -0.82 17.91
C GLU A 99 1.67 -0.21 17.45
N TYR A 100 2.45 0.37 18.37
CA TYR A 100 3.78 0.89 18.06
C TYR A 100 4.74 -0.21 17.61
N LEU A 101 4.71 -1.37 18.27
CA LEU A 101 5.55 -2.52 17.92
C LEU A 101 5.06 -3.28 16.68
N ASN A 102 3.77 -3.19 16.37
CA ASN A 102 3.12 -3.89 15.26
C ASN A 102 2.33 -2.89 14.39
N PRO A 103 3.04 -1.98 13.69
CA PRO A 103 2.38 -1.02 12.83
C PRO A 103 1.52 -1.72 11.79
N SER A 104 0.34 -1.17 11.56
CA SER A 104 -0.58 -1.63 10.53
C SER A 104 -1.13 -0.45 9.73
N LYS A 105 -1.35 -0.66 8.43
CA LYS A 105 -1.93 0.32 7.52
C LYS A 105 -3.05 -0.32 6.73
N LYS A 106 -4.27 0.17 6.91
CA LYS A 106 -5.41 -0.19 6.08
C LYS A 106 -5.37 0.62 4.78
N VAL A 107 -5.37 -0.07 3.66
CA VAL A 107 -5.39 0.50 2.31
C VAL A 107 -6.72 0.14 1.66
N ASN A 108 -7.43 1.15 1.14
CA ASN A 108 -8.64 0.96 0.35
C ASN A 108 -8.28 1.16 -1.12
N PHE A 109 -8.60 0.20 -1.96
CA PHE A 109 -8.20 0.17 -3.37
C PHE A 109 -9.32 -0.43 -4.21
N ASN A 110 -9.23 -0.30 -5.53
CA ASN A 110 -10.23 -0.81 -6.45
C ASN A 110 -9.74 -2.10 -7.12
N VAL A 111 -10.69 -3.00 -7.36
CA VAL A 111 -10.56 -4.21 -8.18
C VAL A 111 -11.60 -4.16 -9.30
N ASN A 112 -11.60 -5.17 -10.18
CA ASN A 112 -12.51 -5.21 -11.33
C ASN A 112 -12.37 -3.93 -12.17
N ASN A 113 -11.13 -3.58 -12.51
CA ASN A 113 -10.79 -2.40 -13.32
C ASN A 113 -11.42 -1.09 -12.81
N GLY A 114 -11.28 -0.82 -11.51
CA GLY A 114 -11.79 0.41 -10.89
C GLY A 114 -13.25 0.35 -10.42
N LEU A 115 -14.00 -0.71 -10.75
CA LEU A 115 -15.45 -0.75 -10.53
C LEU A 115 -15.87 -1.18 -9.12
N THR A 116 -14.98 -1.79 -8.34
CA THR A 116 -15.34 -2.32 -7.01
C THR A 116 -14.25 -1.99 -5.99
N SER A 117 -14.63 -1.32 -4.90
CA SER A 117 -13.70 -1.04 -3.81
C SER A 117 -13.53 -2.24 -2.87
N LYS A 118 -12.29 -2.45 -2.43
CA LYS A 118 -11.85 -3.46 -1.46
C LYS A 118 -10.89 -2.82 -0.47
N SER A 119 -10.64 -3.51 0.63
CA SER A 119 -9.65 -3.09 1.63
C SER A 119 -8.71 -4.24 1.98
N TYR A 120 -7.47 -3.88 2.30
CA TYR A 120 -6.49 -4.79 2.87
C TYR A 120 -5.67 -4.06 3.94
N THR A 121 -5.41 -4.72 5.06
CA THR A 121 -4.56 -4.18 6.12
C THR A 121 -3.20 -4.83 6.03
N VAL A 122 -2.18 -4.05 5.70
CA VAL A 122 -0.79 -4.47 5.79
C VAL A 122 -0.35 -4.34 7.23
N SER A 123 0.13 -5.42 7.83
CA SER A 123 0.68 -5.42 9.18
C SER A 123 2.12 -5.90 9.15
N THR A 124 2.98 -5.27 9.93
CA THR A 124 4.40 -5.66 10.06
C THR A 124 4.89 -5.38 11.48
N THR A 125 6.15 -5.71 11.77
CA THR A 125 6.79 -5.34 13.03
C THR A 125 7.60 -4.06 12.89
N ARG A 126 7.76 -3.32 13.99
CA ARG A 126 8.63 -2.14 14.02
C ARG A 126 10.06 -2.51 13.64
N ASP A 127 10.54 -3.67 14.09
CA ASP A 127 11.87 -4.20 13.76
C ASP A 127 12.04 -4.44 12.25
N THR A 128 10.99 -4.91 11.58
CA THR A 128 10.99 -5.07 10.12
C THR A 128 11.18 -3.73 9.42
N LEU A 129 10.44 -2.69 9.82
CA LEU A 129 10.62 -1.36 9.25
C LEU A 129 12.01 -0.80 9.55
N THR A 130 12.51 -0.98 10.78
CA THR A 130 13.87 -0.57 11.16
C THR A 130 14.93 -1.27 10.30
N TYR A 131 14.73 -2.54 9.96
CA TYR A 131 15.63 -3.27 9.06
C TYR A 131 15.71 -2.62 7.68
N PHE A 132 14.57 -2.35 7.01
CA PHE A 132 14.58 -1.69 5.70
C PHE A 132 15.16 -0.28 5.75
N ASN A 133 14.79 0.51 6.76
CA ASN A 133 15.37 1.84 6.99
C ASN A 133 16.89 1.84 7.27
N SER A 134 17.48 0.66 7.56
CA SER A 134 18.92 0.50 7.81
C SER A 134 19.70 -0.02 6.61
N LEU A 135 19.01 -0.47 5.56
CA LEU A 135 19.65 -0.84 4.31
C LEU A 135 20.25 0.40 3.63
N PRO A 136 21.17 0.23 2.67
CA PRO A 136 21.66 1.36 1.89
C PRO A 136 20.53 2.02 1.08
N HIS A 137 20.51 3.35 1.09
CA HIS A 137 19.65 4.19 0.24
C HIS A 137 20.51 5.06 -0.69
N PRO A 138 21.16 4.50 -1.74
CA PRO A 138 21.85 5.30 -2.74
C PRO A 138 20.91 6.31 -3.42
N THR A 139 21.35 7.56 -3.51
CA THR A 139 20.66 8.62 -4.25
C THR A 139 20.76 8.37 -5.75
N HIS A 140 19.68 8.58 -6.50
CA HIS A 140 19.71 8.71 -7.95
C HIS A 140 19.67 10.19 -8.36
N SER A 141 19.87 10.43 -9.65
CA SER A 141 19.75 11.75 -10.26
C SER A 141 19.09 11.58 -11.60
N TYR A 142 17.89 12.14 -11.78
CA TYR A 142 17.18 12.12 -13.05
C TYR A 142 17.94 12.80 -14.21
N TRP A 143 19.06 13.47 -13.94
CA TRP A 143 19.99 13.99 -14.97
C TRP A 143 20.95 12.95 -15.55
N ASP A 144 21.09 11.76 -14.95
CA ASP A 144 21.91 10.66 -15.48
C ASP A 144 20.98 9.56 -16.04
N GLU A 145 20.59 9.76 -17.29
CA GLU A 145 19.63 8.91 -17.99
C GLU A 145 20.09 7.45 -18.12
N ASN A 146 21.40 7.22 -18.11
CA ASN A 146 21.99 5.91 -18.35
C ASN A 146 21.88 4.97 -17.14
N THR A 147 21.76 5.51 -15.92
CA THR A 147 21.83 4.69 -14.70
C THR A 147 20.59 4.80 -13.80
N THR A 148 19.79 5.85 -13.94
CA THR A 148 18.65 6.12 -13.04
C THR A 148 17.68 4.94 -12.94
N ALA A 149 17.25 4.37 -14.06
CA ALA A 149 16.34 3.22 -14.06
C ALA A 149 16.92 2.01 -13.30
N SER A 150 18.24 1.78 -13.43
CA SER A 150 18.93 0.67 -12.73
C SER A 150 19.08 0.94 -11.23
N VAL A 151 19.31 2.20 -10.83
CA VAL A 151 19.36 2.56 -9.41
C VAL A 151 17.99 2.35 -8.78
N ILE A 152 16.91 2.84 -9.42
CA ILE A 152 15.54 2.64 -8.95
C ILE A 152 15.21 1.15 -8.88
N GLU A 153 15.53 0.39 -9.94
CA GLU A 153 15.31 -1.06 -9.98
C GLU A 153 15.99 -1.80 -8.83
N SER A 154 17.17 -1.37 -8.38
CA SER A 154 17.90 -2.02 -7.29
C SER A 154 17.18 -2.02 -5.94
N TYR A 155 16.14 -1.19 -5.75
CA TYR A 155 15.28 -1.19 -4.57
C TYR A 155 14.07 -2.12 -4.70
N CYS A 156 13.81 -2.64 -5.90
CA CYS A 156 12.77 -3.62 -6.10
C CYS A 156 13.11 -4.91 -5.37
N THR A 157 12.14 -5.46 -4.63
CA THR A 157 12.33 -6.67 -3.82
C THR A 157 11.24 -7.71 -4.08
N PRO A 158 11.03 -8.15 -5.34
CA PRO A 158 9.95 -9.07 -5.69
C PRO A 158 10.09 -10.45 -5.03
N SER A 159 11.31 -10.84 -4.68
CA SER A 159 11.61 -12.09 -3.95
C SER A 159 11.35 -12.01 -2.44
N ASP A 160 11.05 -10.83 -1.89
CA ASP A 160 10.71 -10.70 -0.48
C ASP A 160 9.36 -11.36 -0.18
N TRP A 161 9.33 -12.28 0.78
CA TRP A 161 8.13 -13.03 1.10
C TRP A 161 6.97 -12.12 1.55
N ARG A 162 7.26 -10.96 2.15
CA ARG A 162 6.26 -9.98 2.61
C ARG A 162 5.61 -9.29 1.41
N VAL A 163 6.41 -8.90 0.42
CA VAL A 163 5.93 -8.33 -0.85
C VAL A 163 5.04 -9.34 -1.58
N SER A 164 5.51 -10.59 -1.73
CA SER A 164 4.73 -11.65 -2.38
C SER A 164 3.41 -11.94 -1.64
N GLN A 165 3.41 -11.92 -0.30
CA GLN A 165 2.20 -12.10 0.50
C GLN A 165 1.18 -10.98 0.26
N ILE A 166 1.64 -9.73 0.24
CA ILE A 166 0.78 -8.56 -0.04
C ILE A 166 0.19 -8.67 -1.45
N ALA A 167 1.02 -8.98 -2.46
CA ALA A 167 0.56 -9.12 -3.84
C ALA A 167 -0.48 -10.23 -3.99
N GLN A 168 -0.26 -11.39 -3.36
CA GLN A 168 -1.23 -12.50 -3.35
C GLN A 168 -2.52 -12.13 -2.62
N ALA A 169 -2.43 -11.38 -1.52
CA ALA A 169 -3.60 -10.90 -0.80
C ALA A 169 -4.45 -9.96 -1.67
N ILE A 170 -3.81 -9.05 -2.42
CA ILE A 170 -4.50 -8.16 -3.37
C ILE A 170 -5.14 -8.97 -4.51
N ARG A 171 -4.37 -9.88 -5.15
CA ARG A 171 -4.89 -10.79 -6.18
C ARG A 171 -6.12 -11.55 -5.71
N SER A 172 -6.13 -12.03 -4.46
CA SER A 172 -7.26 -12.78 -3.88
C SER A 172 -8.56 -11.97 -3.81
N LYS A 173 -8.50 -10.63 -3.87
CA LYS A 173 -9.66 -9.74 -3.88
C LYS A 173 -10.23 -9.48 -5.28
N CYS A 174 -9.50 -9.86 -6.34
CA CYS A 174 -9.97 -9.75 -7.72
C CYS A 174 -11.14 -10.71 -7.98
N ILE A 175 -12.05 -10.31 -8.87
CA ILE A 175 -13.16 -11.15 -9.35
C ILE A 175 -12.60 -12.29 -10.19
N ASN A 176 -11.73 -11.99 -11.16
CA ASN A 176 -11.02 -12.99 -11.95
C ASN A 176 -9.51 -12.94 -11.68
N GLN A 177 -9.07 -13.77 -10.74
CA GLN A 177 -7.66 -13.88 -10.35
C GLN A 177 -6.73 -14.42 -11.46
N SER A 178 -7.29 -14.93 -12.57
CA SER A 178 -6.54 -15.42 -13.73
C SER A 178 -6.49 -14.41 -14.87
N ASN A 179 -7.20 -13.29 -14.78
CA ASN A 179 -7.12 -12.21 -15.76
C ASN A 179 -5.92 -11.30 -15.41
N PRO A 180 -4.86 -11.24 -16.24
CA PRO A 180 -3.70 -10.38 -15.98
C PRO A 180 -4.06 -8.91 -15.82
N GLU A 181 -4.90 -8.37 -16.71
CA GLU A 181 -5.29 -6.96 -16.69
C GLU A 181 -5.98 -6.59 -15.37
N GLU A 182 -6.92 -7.41 -14.91
CA GLU A 182 -7.64 -7.16 -13.66
C GLU A 182 -6.69 -7.21 -12.44
N VAL A 183 -5.78 -8.20 -12.41
CA VAL A 183 -4.82 -8.36 -11.33
C VAL A 183 -3.83 -7.19 -11.30
N ILE A 184 -3.29 -6.80 -12.45
CA ILE A 184 -2.37 -5.66 -12.55
C ILE A 184 -3.07 -4.37 -12.14
N ASN A 185 -4.30 -4.12 -12.60
CA ASN A 185 -5.08 -2.95 -12.21
C ASN A 185 -5.39 -2.91 -10.70
N ALA A 186 -5.62 -4.07 -10.07
CA ALA A 186 -5.80 -4.15 -8.63
C ALA A 186 -4.52 -3.82 -7.85
N LEU A 187 -3.36 -4.33 -8.30
CA LEU A 187 -2.06 -3.99 -7.72
C LEU A 187 -1.76 -2.50 -7.90
N LEU A 188 -2.03 -1.96 -9.10
CA LEU A 188 -1.82 -0.56 -9.43
C LEU A 188 -2.68 0.33 -8.55
N SER A 189 -3.97 0.03 -8.43
CA SER A 189 -4.88 0.77 -7.56
C SER A 189 -4.48 0.70 -6.08
N PHE A 190 -3.95 -0.44 -5.63
CA PHE A 190 -3.41 -0.57 -4.28
C PHE A 190 -2.21 0.37 -4.06
N THR A 191 -1.26 0.41 -5.00
CA THR A 191 -0.10 1.30 -4.94
C THR A 191 -0.54 2.77 -4.96
N GLN A 192 -1.40 3.18 -5.89
CA GLN A 192 -1.92 4.55 -5.97
C GLN A 192 -2.63 4.99 -4.67
N ALA A 193 -3.29 4.05 -3.98
CA ALA A 193 -3.95 4.30 -2.71
C ALA A 193 -2.99 4.50 -1.52
N ILE A 194 -1.69 4.21 -1.67
CA ILE A 194 -0.68 4.56 -0.66
C ILE A 194 -0.56 6.08 -0.54
N GLY A 195 -0.65 6.79 -1.68
CA GLY A 195 -0.61 8.25 -1.78
C GLY A 195 0.76 8.78 -2.18
N TYR A 196 0.76 9.78 -3.07
CA TYR A 196 1.96 10.49 -3.49
C TYR A 196 2.42 11.47 -2.43
N LYS A 197 3.73 11.51 -2.20
CA LYS A 197 4.39 12.47 -1.31
C LYS A 197 5.78 12.78 -1.85
N SER A 198 5.95 14.00 -2.36
CA SER A 198 7.24 14.54 -2.78
C SER A 198 8.27 14.52 -1.65
N ASP A 199 9.49 14.12 -1.96
CA ASP A 199 10.61 14.22 -1.03
C ASP A 199 11.31 15.58 -1.11
N ASN A 200 11.89 16.03 0.02
CA ASN A 200 12.76 17.20 0.04
C ASN A 200 14.19 16.87 -0.44
N ILE A 201 14.57 15.60 -0.28
CA ILE A 201 15.84 15.01 -0.72
C ILE A 201 15.44 13.67 -1.33
N ASP A 202 15.63 13.57 -2.64
CA ASP A 202 15.23 12.42 -3.44
C ASP A 202 16.05 11.17 -3.04
N MET A 203 15.42 10.32 -2.23
CA MET A 203 15.99 9.08 -1.69
C MET A 203 14.95 7.97 -1.83
N ALA A 204 15.14 7.13 -2.83
CA ALA A 204 14.30 5.98 -3.10
C ALA A 204 14.13 5.07 -1.88
N LYS A 205 12.93 4.53 -1.69
CA LYS A 205 12.48 3.74 -0.55
C LYS A 205 12.16 2.31 -0.98
N TYR A 206 12.42 1.35 -0.09
CA TYR A 206 12.01 -0.04 -0.30
C TYR A 206 10.47 -0.18 -0.18
N PRO A 207 9.85 -1.23 -0.79
CA PRO A 207 8.39 -1.36 -0.84
C PRO A 207 7.65 -1.23 0.50
N LEU A 208 8.17 -1.78 1.59
CA LEU A 208 7.54 -1.64 2.91
C LEU A 208 7.69 -0.21 3.47
N GLU A 209 8.81 0.45 3.22
CA GLU A 209 8.97 1.86 3.60
C GLU A 209 7.94 2.72 2.88
N THR A 210 7.76 2.51 1.57
CA THR A 210 6.74 3.22 0.76
C THR A 210 5.33 2.97 1.30
N ILE A 211 4.97 1.73 1.62
CA ILE A 211 3.64 1.41 2.17
C ILE A 211 3.38 2.23 3.45
N PHE A 212 4.33 2.32 4.38
CA PHE A 212 4.11 2.99 5.67
C PHE A 212 4.44 4.49 5.67
N GLY A 213 5.32 4.93 4.77
CA GLY A 213 5.89 6.28 4.71
C GLY A 213 5.36 7.15 3.57
N GLN A 214 4.67 6.56 2.58
CA GLN A 214 4.39 7.15 1.27
C GLN A 214 5.69 7.39 0.48
N GLY A 215 5.55 7.92 -0.73
CA GLY A 215 6.66 8.23 -1.61
C GLY A 215 6.19 8.95 -2.87
N ASP A 216 7.12 9.39 -3.69
CA ASP A 216 6.89 9.98 -5.00
C ASP A 216 7.02 8.93 -6.12
N CYS A 217 7.40 9.34 -7.33
CA CYS A 217 7.20 8.55 -8.54
C CYS A 217 8.00 7.25 -8.54
N GLU A 218 9.27 7.28 -8.11
CA GLU A 218 10.12 6.09 -8.09
C GLU A 218 9.77 5.17 -6.94
N ASP A 219 9.45 5.70 -5.76
CA ASP A 219 9.05 4.90 -4.60
C ASP A 219 7.80 4.06 -4.88
N LEU A 220 6.80 4.69 -5.50
CA LEU A 220 5.56 4.03 -5.88
C LEU A 220 5.79 3.05 -7.04
N SER A 221 6.69 3.38 -7.98
CA SER A 221 7.11 2.47 -9.06
C SER A 221 7.86 1.25 -8.53
N ILE A 222 8.76 1.42 -7.55
CA ILE A 222 9.48 0.34 -6.87
C ILE A 222 8.49 -0.61 -6.17
N LEU A 223 7.54 -0.05 -5.41
CA LEU A 223 6.50 -0.83 -4.74
C LEU A 223 5.67 -1.61 -5.76
N PHE A 224 5.13 -0.94 -6.78
CA PHE A 224 4.27 -1.58 -7.78
C PHE A 224 5.03 -2.65 -8.58
N GLY A 225 6.22 -2.33 -9.09
CA GLY A 225 7.06 -3.27 -9.83
C GLY A 225 7.41 -4.51 -9.02
N SER A 226 7.76 -4.34 -7.75
CA SER A 226 8.03 -5.45 -6.83
C SER A 226 6.81 -6.35 -6.64
N LEU A 227 5.60 -5.77 -6.47
CA LEU A 227 4.36 -6.53 -6.33
C LEU A 227 4.03 -7.31 -7.62
N VAL A 228 4.18 -6.68 -8.79
CA VAL A 228 3.90 -7.28 -10.10
C VAL A 228 4.82 -8.47 -10.36
N VAL A 229 6.13 -8.29 -10.21
CA VAL A 229 7.12 -9.36 -10.47
C VAL A 229 7.02 -10.48 -9.43
N SER A 230 6.64 -10.17 -8.18
CA SER A 230 6.40 -11.21 -7.16
C SER A 230 5.27 -12.19 -7.52
N LEU A 231 4.36 -11.81 -8.44
CA LEU A 231 3.31 -12.69 -8.97
C LEU A 231 3.72 -13.43 -10.26
N GLY A 232 4.95 -13.22 -10.74
CA GLY A 232 5.50 -13.87 -11.94
C GLY A 232 5.20 -13.15 -13.26
N PHE A 233 4.73 -11.90 -13.21
CA PHE A 233 4.64 -11.06 -14.40
C PHE A 233 6.00 -10.41 -14.72
N SER A 234 6.21 -10.04 -15.98
CA SER A 234 7.40 -9.29 -16.39
C SER A 234 7.12 -7.79 -16.32
N ALA A 235 8.02 -7.05 -15.69
CA ALA A 235 7.93 -5.61 -15.59
C ALA A 235 9.32 -4.96 -15.70
N ILE A 236 9.32 -3.69 -16.11
CA ILE A 236 10.50 -2.85 -16.23
C ILE A 236 10.27 -1.54 -15.47
N ILE A 237 11.32 -1.01 -14.86
CA ILE A 237 11.39 0.41 -14.49
C ILE A 237 11.68 1.21 -15.76
N MET A 238 10.91 2.27 -15.96
CA MET A 238 11.08 3.25 -17.03
C MET A 238 11.26 4.62 -16.40
N VAL A 239 12.11 5.44 -17.01
CA VAL A 239 12.19 6.87 -16.69
C VAL A 239 11.74 7.63 -17.92
N LEU A 240 10.73 8.45 -17.74
CA LEU A 240 10.12 9.26 -18.78
C LEU A 240 10.60 10.69 -18.62
N ASP A 241 10.93 11.34 -19.72
CA ASP A 241 11.05 12.79 -19.76
C ASP A 241 9.67 13.38 -20.08
N ILE A 242 9.14 14.18 -19.17
CA ILE A 242 7.78 14.70 -19.18
C ILE A 242 7.85 16.22 -19.24
N PHE A 243 7.22 16.80 -20.27
CA PHE A 243 7.12 18.26 -20.39
C PHE A 243 5.95 18.81 -19.57
N ASP A 244 6.26 19.56 -18.52
CA ASP A 244 5.29 20.35 -17.77
C ASP A 244 5.02 21.64 -18.56
N GLU A 245 3.80 21.80 -19.08
CA GLU A 245 3.41 23.01 -19.82
C GLU A 245 3.20 24.23 -18.92
N ASP A 246 2.78 24.03 -17.67
CA ASP A 246 2.48 25.13 -16.75
C ASP A 246 3.78 25.81 -16.29
N GLU A 247 4.82 25.01 -16.05
CA GLU A 247 6.15 25.48 -15.65
C GLU A 247 7.12 25.62 -16.84
N GLU A 248 6.72 25.19 -18.04
CA GLU A 248 7.52 25.15 -19.28
C GLU A 248 8.89 24.44 -19.11
N VAL A 249 8.93 23.33 -18.35
CA VAL A 249 10.15 22.57 -18.04
C VAL A 249 10.00 21.07 -18.30
N TRP A 250 11.13 20.44 -18.60
CA TRP A 250 11.25 18.98 -18.68
C TRP A 250 11.58 18.41 -17.30
N LEU A 251 10.87 17.35 -16.92
CA LEU A 251 11.00 16.68 -15.64
C LEU A 251 11.12 15.17 -15.84
N GLY A 252 12.06 14.56 -15.12
CA GLY A 252 12.15 13.10 -15.04
C GLY A 252 11.01 12.52 -14.21
N HIS A 253 10.42 11.43 -14.68
CA HIS A 253 9.33 10.74 -14.02
C HIS A 253 9.51 9.23 -14.10
N ALA A 254 9.60 8.58 -12.94
CA ALA A 254 9.67 7.13 -12.88
C ALA A 254 8.28 6.50 -13.07
N SER A 255 8.22 5.50 -13.94
CA SER A 255 7.01 4.70 -14.21
C SER A 255 7.38 3.23 -14.36
N VAL A 256 6.37 2.37 -14.45
CA VAL A 256 6.56 0.93 -14.64
C VAL A 256 5.89 0.49 -15.93
N GLY A 257 6.65 -0.23 -16.76
CA GLY A 257 6.12 -0.94 -17.92
C GLY A 257 5.80 -2.37 -17.52
N VAL A 258 4.58 -2.84 -17.80
CA VAL A 258 4.18 -4.22 -17.50
C VAL A 258 3.86 -4.96 -18.78
N TYR A 259 4.44 -6.14 -18.96
CA TYR A 259 4.12 -7.02 -20.07
C TYR A 259 2.94 -7.93 -19.72
N ILE A 260 1.88 -7.84 -20.53
CA ILE A 260 0.78 -8.80 -20.55
C ILE A 260 0.53 -9.27 -21.99
N THR A 261 0.07 -10.50 -22.15
CA THR A 261 -0.05 -11.12 -23.50
C THR A 261 -1.22 -10.59 -24.32
N ASN A 262 -2.22 -9.99 -23.67
CA ASN A 262 -3.41 -9.46 -24.32
C ASN A 262 -3.40 -7.94 -24.22
N ILE A 263 -3.90 -7.28 -25.26
CA ILE A 263 -4.12 -5.84 -25.26
C ILE A 263 -5.10 -5.49 -24.11
N PRO A 264 -4.79 -4.51 -23.24
CA PRO A 264 -5.74 -4.02 -22.24
C PRO A 264 -7.02 -3.51 -22.90
N VAL A 265 -8.18 -3.82 -22.32
CA VAL A 265 -9.49 -3.47 -22.89
C VAL A 265 -10.40 -2.71 -21.93
N ALA A 266 -9.97 -2.48 -20.69
CA ALA A 266 -10.73 -1.74 -19.70
C ALA A 266 -10.90 -0.26 -20.09
N HIS A 267 -9.96 0.28 -20.86
CA HIS A 267 -10.00 1.65 -21.37
C HIS A 267 -9.27 1.75 -22.72
N SER A 268 -9.30 2.95 -23.31
CA SER A 268 -8.60 3.31 -24.54
C SER A 268 -8.49 4.85 -24.62
N PRO A 269 -7.40 5.42 -25.17
CA PRO A 269 -6.25 4.74 -25.78
C PRO A 269 -5.31 4.07 -24.77
N ASN A 270 -4.57 3.06 -25.22
CA ASN A 270 -3.53 2.38 -24.43
C ASN A 270 -2.12 2.80 -24.88
N TYR A 271 -1.25 3.10 -23.92
CA TYR A 271 0.13 3.53 -24.15
C TYR A 271 1.14 2.49 -23.67
N TYR A 272 2.19 2.28 -24.46
CA TYR A 272 3.20 1.27 -24.22
C TYR A 272 4.53 1.62 -24.91
N PHE A 273 5.60 0.97 -24.48
CA PHE A 273 6.89 0.96 -25.17
C PHE A 273 7.22 -0.44 -25.70
N ASN A 274 7.84 -0.49 -26.88
CA ASN A 274 8.33 -1.74 -27.45
C ASN A 274 9.75 -2.00 -26.96
N ILE A 275 9.92 -3.01 -26.09
CA ILE A 275 11.21 -3.42 -25.54
C ILE A 275 11.42 -4.90 -25.88
N ASP A 276 12.52 -5.21 -26.57
CA ASP A 276 12.88 -6.59 -26.97
C ASP A 276 11.73 -7.36 -27.66
N SER A 277 11.00 -6.67 -28.54
CA SER A 277 9.82 -7.19 -29.27
C SER A 277 8.57 -7.46 -28.41
N ASN A 278 8.54 -7.00 -27.16
CA ASN A 278 7.38 -7.07 -26.28
C ASN A 278 6.81 -5.66 -26.01
N GLU A 279 5.48 -5.60 -25.91
CA GLU A 279 4.77 -4.37 -25.54
C GLU A 279 4.68 -4.27 -24.02
N TYR A 280 5.41 -3.32 -23.44
CA TYR A 280 5.34 -2.99 -22.02
C TYR A 280 4.40 -1.82 -21.83
N TRP A 281 3.21 -2.11 -21.29
CA TRP A 281 2.15 -1.13 -21.07
C TRP A 281 2.47 -0.25 -19.87
N ILE A 282 2.34 1.06 -20.05
CA ILE A 282 2.66 2.06 -19.03
C ILE A 282 1.69 1.90 -17.85
N CYS A 283 2.19 1.99 -16.62
CA CYS A 283 1.40 1.95 -15.40
C CYS A 283 1.75 3.17 -14.54
N GLU A 284 0.86 4.17 -14.55
CA GLU A 284 1.01 5.38 -13.75
C GLU A 284 0.62 5.13 -12.29
N THR A 285 1.55 5.35 -11.36
CA THR A 285 1.40 5.01 -9.93
C THR A 285 1.08 6.22 -9.04
N THR A 286 1.28 7.45 -9.52
CA THR A 286 1.29 8.67 -8.70
C THR A 286 -0.09 9.25 -8.38
N SER A 287 -1.14 8.82 -9.08
CA SER A 287 -2.51 9.29 -8.82
C SER A 287 -3.54 8.17 -8.98
N GLN A 288 -4.69 8.34 -8.33
CA GLN A 288 -5.73 7.31 -8.30
C GLN A 288 -6.48 7.23 -9.62
N GLY A 289 -6.80 5.99 -10.02
CA GLY A 289 -7.77 5.72 -11.07
C GLY A 289 -7.15 5.39 -12.42
N TRP A 290 -5.84 5.56 -12.59
CA TRP A 290 -5.14 5.08 -13.77
C TRP A 290 -5.12 3.54 -13.79
N LEU A 291 -5.36 2.99 -14.96
CA LEU A 291 -5.29 1.58 -15.28
C LEU A 291 -4.04 1.31 -16.12
N ILE A 292 -3.68 0.04 -16.28
CA ILE A 292 -2.61 -0.36 -17.20
C ILE A 292 -2.86 0.19 -18.60
N GLY A 293 -1.85 0.83 -19.18
CA GLY A 293 -1.92 1.51 -20.47
C GLY A 293 -2.49 2.92 -20.40
N ASP A 294 -2.95 3.40 -19.25
CA ASP A 294 -3.32 4.82 -19.11
C ASP A 294 -2.09 5.71 -19.04
N LEU A 295 -2.25 6.92 -19.54
CA LEU A 295 -1.29 8.00 -19.37
C LEU A 295 -2.06 9.30 -19.11
N PRO A 296 -1.59 10.20 -18.24
CA PRO A 296 -2.18 11.52 -18.09
C PRO A 296 -2.23 12.28 -19.41
N THR A 297 -3.42 12.39 -20.01
CA THR A 297 -3.63 13.14 -21.25
C THR A 297 -3.94 14.61 -20.93
N SER A 298 -2.92 15.43 -20.74
CA SER A 298 -3.05 16.87 -20.85
C SER A 298 -1.81 17.43 -21.50
N ASN A 299 -1.80 17.49 -22.83
CA ASN A 299 -0.80 18.13 -23.70
C ASN A 299 0.69 17.81 -23.48
N THR A 300 1.03 16.97 -22.51
CA THR A 300 2.40 16.65 -22.18
C THR A 300 3.00 15.72 -23.22
N SER A 301 4.10 16.15 -23.82
CA SER A 301 4.98 15.25 -24.57
C SER A 301 5.76 14.40 -23.58
N TYR A 302 5.83 13.10 -23.84
CA TYR A 302 6.59 12.15 -23.05
C TYR A 302 7.47 11.31 -23.96
N TYR A 303 8.69 11.06 -23.52
CA TYR A 303 9.62 10.16 -24.21
C TYR A 303 10.28 9.25 -23.18
N LEU A 304 10.50 7.99 -23.56
CA LEU A 304 11.36 7.12 -22.76
C LEU A 304 12.78 7.67 -22.86
N MET A 305 13.38 7.99 -21.71
CA MET A 305 14.79 8.36 -21.63
C MET A 305 15.67 7.17 -22.03
N GLU A 306 16.95 7.36 -22.37
CA GLU A 306 17.77 6.31 -23.02
C GLU A 306 17.92 4.99 -22.22
N GLY A 307 17.43 4.90 -20.97
CA GLY A 307 17.48 3.72 -20.12
C GLY A 307 16.12 3.20 -19.59
N TYR A 308 16.00 1.88 -19.55
CA TYR A 308 15.03 1.12 -18.76
C TYR A 308 15.76 0.00 -18.01
N ALA A 309 15.14 -0.56 -16.97
CA ALA A 309 15.72 -1.68 -16.22
C ALA A 309 14.70 -2.79 -15.96
N TYR A 310 15.09 -4.03 -16.24
CA TYR A 310 14.29 -5.21 -15.92
C TYR A 310 14.29 -5.47 -14.43
N ILE A 311 13.11 -5.62 -13.84
CA ILE A 311 12.96 -5.93 -12.42
C ILE A 311 13.18 -7.43 -12.20
N ALA A 312 14.16 -7.79 -11.36
CA ALA A 312 14.57 -9.19 -11.12
C ALA A 312 14.28 -9.71 -9.71
#